data_AF-A0A6I1DWY0-F1
#
_entry.id   AF-A0A6I1DWY0-F1
#
_cell.length_a   1.000
_cell.length_b   1.000
_cell.length_c   1.000
_cell.angle_alpha   90.00
_cell.angle_beta   90.00
_cell.angle_gamma   90.00
#
_symmetry.space_group_name_H-M   'P 1'
#
loop_
_entity.id
_entity.type
_entity.pdbx_description
1 polymer ?
#
loop_
_entity_poly.entity_id
_entity_poly.type
_entity_poly.pdbx_seq_one_letter_code
_entity_poly.pdbx_strand_id
1 'polypeptide(L)'
;LASSSLLNEVRDDAELIYAGKRSSNHHLKQYETNELLVKLALEGKNVVRLKGGDPYIFGRGGEEGQELREAGVDFEVVPGISSSYSVPAYCGIPVTHRDF
;
A
#
# COMPACT_ATOMS: atom_id res chain seq x y z
N LEU A 1 8.80 -1.06 1.97
CA LEU A 1 7.87 -0.84 3.09
C LEU A 1 7.74 0.66 3.29
N ALA A 2 6.55 1.16 3.59
CA ALA A 2 6.37 2.58 3.93
C ALA A 2 7.23 2.95 5.17
N SER A 3 7.65 4.21 5.28
CA SER A 3 8.49 4.66 6.40
C SER A 3 7.79 4.44 7.73
N SER A 4 8.50 3.92 8.73
CA SER A 4 7.97 3.74 10.09
C SER A 4 7.54 5.06 10.72
N SER A 5 8.12 6.19 10.31
CA SER A 5 7.72 7.51 10.76
C SER A 5 6.26 7.85 10.44
N LEU A 6 5.70 7.31 9.35
CA LEU A 6 4.29 7.54 9.00
C LEU A 6 3.34 6.85 9.98
N LEU A 7 3.78 5.79 10.66
CA LEU A 7 2.96 5.10 11.66
C LEU A 7 2.78 5.95 12.93
N ASN A 8 3.61 6.97 13.15
CA ASN A 8 3.46 7.90 14.27
C ASN A 8 2.28 8.87 14.09
N GLU A 9 1.78 9.03 12.88
CA GLU A 9 0.64 9.91 12.56
C GLU A 9 -0.71 9.20 12.70
N VAL A 10 -0.68 7.90 12.98
CA VAL A 10 -1.89 7.09 13.16
C VAL A 10 -2.51 7.42 14.52
N ARG A 11 -3.84 7.38 14.61
CA ARG A 11 -4.55 7.51 15.90
C ARG A 11 -4.07 6.45 16.90
N ASP A 12 -3.99 6.84 18.17
CA ASP A 12 -3.56 5.96 19.27
C ASP A 12 -4.40 4.70 19.45
N ASP A 13 -5.67 4.73 19.01
CA ASP A 13 -6.62 3.62 19.13
C ASP A 13 -6.67 2.72 17.89
N ALA A 14 -5.84 2.97 16.87
CA ALA A 14 -5.83 2.17 15.66
C ALA A 14 -5.08 0.84 15.85
N GLU A 15 -5.69 -0.23 15.35
CA GLU A 15 -5.05 -1.54 15.28
C GLU A 15 -4.02 -1.56 14.13
N LEU A 16 -2.75 -1.80 14.45
CA LEU A 16 -1.67 -1.90 13.45
C LEU A 16 -1.40 -3.36 13.08
N ILE A 17 -1.79 -3.75 11.87
CA ILE A 17 -1.54 -5.10 11.35
C ILE A 17 -0.37 -5.06 10.35
N TYR A 18 0.72 -5.74 10.70
CA TYR A 18 1.90 -5.79 9.84
C TYR A 18 1.70 -6.77 8.69
N ALA A 19 1.75 -6.25 7.46
CA ALA A 19 1.57 -7.04 6.23
C ALA A 19 2.89 -7.31 5.47
N GLY A 20 4.04 -6.99 6.06
CA GLY A 20 5.37 -7.24 5.50
C GLY A 20 6.01 -8.52 6.04
N LYS A 21 7.24 -8.82 5.61
CA LYS A 21 8.06 -9.90 6.21
C LYS A 21 8.86 -9.36 7.39
N ARG A 22 8.88 -10.06 8.52
CA ARG A 22 10.13 -10.25 9.28
C ARG A 22 10.84 -11.42 8.62
N SER A 23 12.14 -11.28 8.38
CA SER A 23 12.97 -12.06 7.46
C SER A 23 13.14 -13.57 7.75
N SER A 24 12.16 -14.28 8.30
CA SER A 24 12.35 -15.71 8.63
C SER A 24 11.13 -16.61 8.75
N ASN A 25 9.86 -16.17 8.63
CA ASN A 25 8.74 -17.10 8.76
C ASN A 25 7.48 -16.68 8.01
N HIS A 26 6.89 -17.67 7.33
CA HIS A 26 5.54 -17.71 6.72
C HIS A 26 5.04 -16.43 6.04
N HIS A 27 5.06 -16.48 4.71
CA HIS A 27 4.48 -15.47 3.84
C HIS A 27 2.98 -15.36 4.14
N LEU A 28 2.47 -14.15 4.42
CA LEU A 28 1.13 -13.82 3.95
C LEU A 28 1.24 -13.74 2.43
N LYS A 29 0.78 -14.77 1.75
CA LYS A 29 0.55 -14.73 0.30
C LYS A 29 -0.42 -13.58 0.03
N GLN A 30 -0.33 -12.98 -1.15
CA GLN A 30 -1.15 -11.79 -1.46
C GLN A 30 -2.64 -12.03 -1.21
N TYR A 31 -3.14 -13.23 -1.51
CA TYR A 31 -4.53 -13.58 -1.25
C TYR A 31 -4.91 -13.41 0.24
N GLU A 32 -4.02 -13.75 1.18
CA GLU A 32 -4.31 -13.63 2.62
C GLU A 32 -4.40 -12.16 3.04
N THR A 33 -3.63 -11.29 2.39
CA THR A 33 -3.77 -9.83 2.59
C THR A 33 -5.10 -9.35 2.02
N ASN A 34 -5.48 -9.80 0.83
CA ASN A 34 -6.73 -9.41 0.17
C ASN A 34 -7.94 -9.86 1.00
N GLU A 35 -7.97 -11.13 1.43
CA GLU A 35 -8.99 -11.69 2.31
C GLU A 35 -9.12 -10.92 3.62
N LEU A 36 -7.98 -10.52 4.21
CA LEU A 36 -7.99 -9.73 5.44
C LEU A 36 -8.59 -8.34 5.22
N LEU A 37 -8.25 -7.67 4.11
CA LEU A 37 -8.84 -6.36 3.79
C LEU A 37 -10.35 -6.45 3.63
N VAL A 38 -10.83 -7.44 2.86
CA VAL A 38 -12.27 -7.70 2.68
C VAL A 38 -12.93 -7.99 4.03
N LYS A 39 -12.37 -8.90 4.83
CA LYS A 39 -12.90 -9.26 6.14
C LYS A 39 -13.07 -8.05 7.04
N LEU A 40 -12.01 -7.25 7.22
CA LEU A 40 -12.05 -6.09 8.13
C LEU A 40 -13.03 -5.02 7.65
N ALA A 41 -13.16 -4.82 6.33
CA ALA A 41 -14.14 -3.90 5.77
C ALA A 41 -15.58 -4.40 6.01
N LEU A 42 -15.85 -5.69 5.83
CA LEU A 42 -17.17 -6.30 6.09
C LEU A 42 -17.53 -6.34 7.58
N GLU A 43 -16.54 -6.29 8.48
CA GLU A 43 -16.75 -6.05 9.92
C GLU A 43 -17.15 -4.60 10.24
N GLY A 44 -17.23 -3.72 9.22
CA GLY A 44 -17.59 -2.32 9.37
C GLY A 44 -16.45 -1.43 9.88
N LYS A 45 -15.19 -1.90 9.82
CA LYS A 45 -14.03 -1.10 10.22
C LYS A 45 -13.65 -0.11 9.12
N ASN A 46 -13.07 1.02 9.52
CA ASN A 46 -12.36 1.91 8.61
C ASN A 46 -10.95 1.35 8.37
N VAL A 47 -10.71 0.78 7.19
CA VAL A 47 -9.48 0.05 6.87
C VAL A 47 -8.56 0.91 6.01
N VAL A 48 -7.30 1.07 6.44
CA VAL A 48 -6.25 1.72 5.64
C VAL A 48 -5.20 0.68 5.23
N ARG A 49 -5.07 0.48 3.91
CA ARG A 49 -3.99 -0.32 3.33
C ARG A 49 -2.78 0.57 3.04
N LEU A 50 -1.92 0.78 4.04
CA LEU A 50 -0.72 1.60 3.88
C LEU A 50 0.33 0.90 2.99
N LYS A 51 0.64 1.49 1.84
CA LYS A 51 1.63 1.01 0.87
C LYS A 51 2.75 2.03 0.71
N GLY A 52 3.96 1.56 0.45
CA GLY A 52 5.11 2.44 0.19
C GLY A 52 5.14 2.86 -1.27
N GLY A 53 5.43 4.14 -1.53
CA GLY A 53 5.44 4.69 -2.88
C GLY A 53 4.03 4.91 -3.40
N ASP A 54 3.77 4.52 -4.65
CA ASP A 54 2.45 4.56 -5.26
C ASP A 54 1.77 3.17 -5.22
N PRO A 55 0.49 3.04 -4.83
CA PRO A 55 -0.22 1.76 -4.79
C PRO A 55 -0.23 0.97 -6.11
N TYR A 56 -0.19 1.66 -7.24
CA TYR A 56 -0.35 1.09 -8.58
C TYR A 56 0.95 0.94 -9.37
N ILE A 57 2.05 1.55 -8.93
CA ILE A 57 3.38 1.32 -9.52
C ILE A 57 4.08 0.16 -8.79
N PHE A 58 4.02 -1.04 -9.38
CA PHE A 58 4.57 -2.29 -8.83
C PHE A 58 4.08 -2.63 -7.40
N GLY A 59 3.01 -1.98 -6.94
CA GLY A 59 2.49 -2.12 -5.58
C GLY A 59 1.43 -3.20 -5.43
N ARG A 60 0.88 -3.77 -6.52
CA ARG A 60 -0.26 -4.72 -6.51
C ARG A 60 -1.56 -4.14 -5.96
N GLY A 61 -1.69 -2.81 -5.87
CA GLY A 61 -2.94 -2.18 -5.43
C GLY A 61 -4.13 -2.53 -6.32
N GLY A 62 -3.89 -2.79 -7.62
CA GLY A 62 -4.95 -3.21 -8.54
C GLY A 62 -5.54 -4.58 -8.18
N GLU A 63 -4.70 -5.55 -7.78
CA GLU A 63 -5.16 -6.86 -7.33
C GLU A 63 -5.96 -6.75 -6.02
N GLU A 64 -5.47 -5.95 -5.06
CA GLU A 64 -6.16 -5.69 -3.80
C GLU A 64 -7.53 -5.02 -4.05
N GLY A 65 -7.60 -4.03 -4.94
CA GLY A 65 -8.83 -3.33 -5.31
C GLY A 65 -9.83 -4.20 -6.09
N GLN A 66 -9.36 -5.13 -6.91
CA GLN A 66 -10.23 -6.08 -7.61
C GLN A 66 -10.99 -6.96 -6.62
N GLU A 67 -10.30 -7.53 -5.63
CA GLU A 67 -10.91 -8.39 -4.60
C GLU A 67 -11.92 -7.63 -3.73
N LEU A 68 -11.60 -6.38 -3.35
CA LEU A 68 -12.54 -5.51 -2.64
C LEU A 68 -13.81 -5.25 -3.46
N ARG A 69 -13.64 -4.96 -4.75
CA ARG A 69 -14.76 -4.74 -5.67
C ARG A 69 -15.62 -6.00 -5.84
N GLU A 70 -14.99 -7.16 -6.02
CA GLU A 70 -15.70 -8.45 -6.14
C GLU A 70 -16.49 -8.80 -4.88
N ALA A 71 -15.98 -8.40 -3.70
CA ALA A 71 -16.66 -8.54 -2.41
C ALA A 71 -17.72 -7.45 -2.13
N GLY A 72 -17.92 -6.49 -3.03
CA GLY A 72 -18.86 -5.38 -2.84
C GLY A 72 -18.43 -4.35 -1.79
N VAL A 73 -17.12 -4.24 -1.53
CA VAL A 73 -16.54 -3.25 -0.63
C VAL A 73 -16.13 -2.01 -1.41
N ASP A 74 -16.70 -0.87 -1.04
CA ASP A 74 -16.29 0.43 -1.57
C ASP A 74 -14.89 0.81 -1.06
N PHE A 75 -14.06 1.34 -1.94
CA PHE A 75 -12.72 1.81 -1.60
C PHE A 75 -12.32 3.00 -2.46
N GLU A 76 -11.35 3.77 -1.97
CA GLU A 76 -10.65 4.79 -2.73
C GLU A 76 -9.16 4.50 -2.79
N VAL A 77 -8.49 5.05 -3.80
CA VAL A 77 -7.03 4.97 -3.94
C VAL A 77 -6.47 6.37 -3.82
N VAL A 78 -5.64 6.57 -2.80
CA VAL A 78 -4.86 7.80 -2.64
C VAL A 78 -3.51 7.60 -3.33
N PRO A 79 -3.21 8.34 -4.43
CA PRO A 79 -1.94 8.22 -5.13
C PRO A 79 -0.76 8.61 -4.23
N GLY A 80 0.39 7.99 -4.49
CA GLY A 80 1.62 8.27 -3.75
C GLY A 80 2.77 8.64 -4.67
N ILE A 81 3.87 9.12 -4.09
CA ILE A 81 5.08 9.42 -4.86
C ILE A 81 5.90 8.14 -5.00
N SER A 82 5.91 7.56 -6.20
CA SER A 82 6.71 6.37 -6.50
C SER A 82 8.21 6.64 -6.47
N SER A 83 8.99 5.62 -6.08
CA SER A 83 10.45 5.62 -6.16
C SER A 83 10.96 5.74 -7.60
N SER A 84 10.18 5.32 -8.59
CA SER A 84 10.53 5.45 -10.01
C SER A 84 10.72 6.90 -10.45
N TYR A 85 10.07 7.84 -9.77
CA TYR A 85 10.23 9.28 -10.00
C TYR A 85 11.09 9.95 -8.92
N SER A 86 10.77 9.71 -7.65
CA SER A 86 11.41 10.43 -6.55
C SER A 86 12.89 10.12 -6.41
N VAL A 87 13.33 8.87 -6.54
CA VAL A 87 14.74 8.52 -6.35
C VAL A 87 15.64 9.23 -7.36
N PRO A 88 15.37 9.17 -8.69
CA PRO A 88 16.12 9.97 -9.66
C PRO A 88 16.10 11.47 -9.33
N ALA A 89 14.94 12.03 -8.97
CA ALA A 89 14.82 13.46 -8.65
C ALA A 89 15.70 13.88 -7.46
N TYR A 90 15.71 13.10 -6.38
CA TYR A 90 16.59 13.33 -5.23
C TYR A 90 18.09 13.15 -5.56
N CYS A 91 18.41 12.41 -6.62
CA CYS A 91 19.76 12.27 -7.16
C CYS A 91 20.10 13.32 -8.23
N GLY A 92 19.21 14.27 -8.53
CA GLY A 92 19.41 15.27 -9.58
C GLY A 92 19.31 14.72 -11.02
N ILE A 93 18.68 13.55 -11.19
CA ILE A 93 18.50 12.89 -12.48
C ILE A 93 17.04 13.04 -12.92
N PRO A 94 16.74 13.79 -14.00
CA PRO A 94 15.37 13.91 -14.49
C PRO A 94 14.93 12.60 -15.17
N VAL A 95 13.68 12.16 -14.92
CA VAL A 95 13.13 10.94 -15.55
C VAL A 95 12.77 11.11 -17.02
N THR A 96 12.64 12.37 -17.46
CA THR A 96 12.45 12.74 -18.86
C THR A 96 13.22 14.02 -19.12
N HIS A 97 13.77 14.16 -20.32
CA HIS A 97 14.38 15.39 -20.79
C HIS A 97 13.89 15.64 -22.21
N ARG A 98 13.56 16.88 -22.58
CA ARG A 98 12.94 17.13 -23.90
C ARG A 98 13.86 16.72 -25.07
N ASP A 99 15.15 16.90 -24.87
CA ASP A 99 16.16 16.72 -25.90
C ASP A 99 16.91 15.37 -25.80
N PHE A 100 16.58 14.50 -24.84
CA PHE A 100 17.22 13.20 -24.62
C PHE A 100 16.22 12.10 -24.25
#